data_AF-A0AAV1KQ64-F1
#
_entry.id   AF-A0AAV1KQ64-F1
#
_cell.length_a   1.000
_cell.length_b   1.000
_cell.length_c   1.000
_cell.angle_alpha   90.00
_cell.angle_beta   90.00
_cell.angle_gamma   90.00
#
_symmetry.space_group_name_H-M   'P 1'
#
loop_
_entity.id
_entity.type
_entity.pdbx_description
1 polymer ?
#
loop_
_entity_poly.entity_id
_entity_poly.type
_entity_poly.pdbx_seq_one_letter_code
_entity_poly.pdbx_strand_id
1 'polypeptide(L)'
;MDDTESTTTSADENTGNLCDNPTRDTLAEGLLGLLKPTVDQLDDRVRATRISQLELKQQIDSLNEELLKVREALNNHPDLDPYVKKLIACKHKVTVVLNVLQASQDRLNEIRRMINKDKPTQASILSEPAIKPEQSTKVGSGSGVVITAFSMAFPTTICFSTDINYKACDMTKSTAINNNISVETVNMDLASSFIGNKFDIIIFNPPYVVTESKECGGCDITASWAGGVKGREITDRLLDMIPKILTDEGIFYLLLIEENIPNEVITIMLKYGYKSEIVMRRRVRNEDQLVLKFYKN
;
A
#
# COMPACT_ATOMS: atom_id res chain seq x y z
N MET A 1 61.38 108.16 -12.46
CA MET A 1 62.37 108.64 -11.48
C MET A 1 61.71 108.54 -10.14
N ASP A 2 61.82 107.39 -9.49
CA ASP A 2 62.63 107.23 -8.28
C ASP A 2 62.50 105.78 -7.80
N ASP A 3 63.66 105.20 -7.52
CA ASP A 3 63.87 103.87 -6.96
C ASP A 3 63.57 103.84 -5.45
N THR A 4 63.59 102.63 -4.89
CA THR A 4 63.68 102.21 -3.48
C THR A 4 62.35 102.08 -2.71
N GLU A 5 62.04 100.97 -2.02
CA GLU A 5 62.67 99.67 -1.84
C GLU A 5 61.60 98.70 -1.32
N SER A 6 61.62 97.47 -1.82
CA SER A 6 60.85 96.34 -1.31
C SER A 6 61.65 95.65 -0.21
N THR A 7 61.07 95.47 0.97
CA THR A 7 61.57 94.50 1.95
C THR A 7 60.42 93.66 2.46
N THR A 8 60.31 92.47 1.89
CA THR A 8 59.69 91.30 2.50
C THR A 8 60.56 90.76 3.63
N THR A 9 59.98 90.56 4.81
CA THR A 9 60.43 89.59 5.83
C THR A 9 59.18 88.80 6.19
N SER A 10 58.88 87.66 5.55
CA SER A 10 59.41 86.30 5.80
C SER A 10 59.24 85.84 7.24
N ALA A 11 58.18 85.04 7.41
CA ALA A 11 57.91 83.95 8.35
C ALA A 11 58.63 83.84 9.72
N ASP A 12 57.81 83.38 10.65
CA ASP A 12 58.08 82.79 11.97
C ASP A 12 58.01 83.73 13.18
N GLU A 13 57.48 83.16 14.27
CA GLU A 13 56.96 83.75 15.50
C GLU A 13 55.45 84.09 15.41
N ASN A 14 54.50 83.23 15.80
CA ASN A 14 54.48 82.48 17.05
C ASN A 14 53.36 81.41 17.04
N THR A 15 53.51 80.35 16.27
CA THR A 15 52.75 79.09 16.39
C THR A 15 53.18 78.25 17.60
N GLY A 16 53.94 78.83 18.54
CA GLY A 16 54.54 78.17 19.69
C GLY A 16 53.79 78.32 21.02
N ASN A 17 52.64 78.99 21.07
CA ASN A 17 51.89 79.22 22.32
C ASN A 17 50.43 78.78 22.26
N LEU A 18 50.14 77.72 21.48
CA LEU A 18 48.83 77.07 21.51
C LEU A 18 48.74 75.97 22.59
N CYS A 19 49.79 75.73 23.38
CA CYS A 19 49.72 74.69 24.42
C CYS A 19 49.20 75.22 25.75
N ASP A 20 49.47 76.49 26.12
CA ASP A 20 49.13 77.03 27.44
C ASP A 20 48.36 78.36 27.33
N ASN A 21 47.10 78.30 26.86
CA ASN A 21 46.20 79.45 26.93
C ASN A 21 45.16 79.23 28.03
N PRO A 22 45.32 79.87 29.22
CA PRO A 22 44.47 79.63 30.36
C PRO A 22 43.00 79.99 30.10
N THR A 23 42.73 80.95 29.22
CA THR A 23 41.36 81.31 28.82
C THR A 23 40.71 80.23 27.96
N ARG A 24 41.49 79.60 27.06
CA ARG A 24 41.01 78.45 26.28
C ARG A 24 40.76 77.24 27.17
N ASP A 25 41.64 76.97 28.11
CA ASP A 25 41.52 75.81 28.99
C ASP A 25 40.33 75.98 29.93
N THR A 26 40.08 77.20 30.43
CA THR A 26 38.87 77.54 31.20
C THR A 26 37.58 77.38 30.37
N LEU A 27 37.58 77.81 29.11
CA LEU A 27 36.43 77.65 28.21
C LEU A 27 36.21 76.17 27.86
N ALA A 28 37.28 75.41 27.62
CA ALA A 28 37.23 73.99 27.34
C ALA A 28 36.73 73.20 28.56
N GLU A 29 37.19 73.53 29.77
CA GLU A 29 36.68 72.96 31.02
C GLU A 29 35.20 73.29 31.24
N GLY A 30 34.77 74.52 30.95
CA GLY A 30 33.36 74.91 31.02
C GLY A 30 32.47 74.13 30.04
N LEU A 31 32.90 73.98 28.79
CA LEU A 31 32.20 73.20 27.77
C LEU A 31 32.20 71.70 28.08
N LEU A 32 33.33 71.15 28.53
CA LEU A 32 33.43 69.76 29.00
C LEU A 32 32.54 69.53 30.21
N GLY A 33 32.51 70.44 31.18
CA GLY A 33 31.63 70.38 32.34
C GLY A 33 30.16 70.36 31.97
N LEU A 34 29.77 71.10 30.93
CA LEU A 34 28.40 71.15 30.42
C LEU A 34 28.01 69.88 29.64
N LEU A 35 28.94 69.30 28.87
CA LEU A 35 28.69 68.11 28.03
C LEU A 35 28.91 66.77 28.74
N LYS A 36 29.74 66.74 29.79
CA LYS A 36 30.13 65.52 30.51
C LYS A 36 28.94 64.68 31.01
N PRO A 37 27.88 65.24 31.62
CA PRO A 37 26.74 64.44 32.06
C PRO A 37 26.04 63.71 30.90
N THR A 38 26.00 64.32 29.71
CA THR A 38 25.39 63.72 28.53
C THR A 38 26.29 62.62 27.93
N VAL A 39 27.60 62.83 27.92
CA VAL A 39 28.59 61.82 27.49
C VAL A 39 28.57 60.60 28.42
N ASP A 40 28.58 60.82 29.73
CA ASP A 40 28.53 59.74 30.73
C ASP A 40 27.22 58.94 30.61
N GLN A 41 26.08 59.61 30.40
CA GLN A 41 24.80 58.93 30.15
C GLN A 41 24.77 58.12 28.85
N LEU A 42 25.42 58.61 27.79
CA LEU A 42 25.53 57.88 26.53
C LEU A 42 26.40 56.63 26.72
N ASP A 43 27.53 56.75 27.40
CA ASP A 43 28.43 55.63 27.68
C ASP A 43 27.76 54.55 28.53
N ASP A 44 26.98 54.94 29.54
CA ASP A 44 26.21 53.99 30.35
C ASP A 44 25.14 53.26 29.51
N ARG A 45 24.44 53.98 28.61
CA ARG A 45 23.48 53.36 27.68
C ARG A 45 24.14 52.41 26.70
N VAL A 46 25.30 52.78 26.14
CA VAL A 46 26.08 51.92 25.24
C VAL A 46 26.51 50.65 25.98
N ARG A 47 26.99 50.79 27.21
CA ARG A 47 27.39 49.65 28.06
C ARG A 47 26.21 48.73 28.37
N ALA A 48 25.08 49.29 28.79
CA ALA A 48 23.86 48.52 29.05
C ALA A 48 23.39 47.75 27.80
N THR A 49 23.37 48.43 26.64
CA THR A 49 23.00 47.80 25.36
C THR A 49 23.93 46.63 25.01
N ARG A 50 25.24 46.81 25.21
CA ARG A 50 26.23 45.75 24.96
C ARG A 50 26.02 44.54 25.87
N ILE A 51 25.68 44.76 27.14
CA ILE A 51 25.38 43.67 28.09
C ILE A 51 24.13 42.91 27.63
N SER A 52 23.05 43.61 27.31
CA SER A 52 21.81 42.97 26.82
C SER A 52 22.03 42.20 25.51
N GLN A 53 22.89 42.69 24.61
CA GLN A 53 23.26 41.95 23.39
C GLN A 53 24.02 40.64 23.69
N LEU A 54 24.89 40.65 24.70
CA LEU A 54 25.61 39.44 25.13
C LEU A 54 24.66 38.42 25.77
N GLU A 55 23.73 38.88 26.62
CA GLU A 55 22.71 38.03 27.23
C GLU A 55 21.78 37.40 26.18
N LEU A 56 21.30 38.21 25.23
CA LEU A 56 20.47 37.72 24.13
C LEU A 56 21.21 36.68 23.28
N LYS A 57 22.50 36.91 23.00
CA LYS A 57 23.32 35.92 22.27
C LYS A 57 23.38 34.60 23.02
N GLN A 58 23.64 34.63 24.34
CA GLN A 58 23.67 33.42 25.16
C GLN A 58 22.32 32.68 25.15
N GLN A 59 21.20 33.41 25.20
CA GLN A 59 19.87 32.80 25.10
C GLN A 59 19.61 32.16 23.74
N ILE A 60 20.02 32.81 22.64
CA ILE A 60 19.90 32.24 21.29
C ILE A 60 20.73 30.96 21.17
N ASP A 61 21.96 30.97 21.67
CA ASP A 61 22.84 29.79 21.64
C ASP A 61 22.23 28.64 22.46
N SER A 62 21.69 28.91 23.65
CA SER A 62 21.00 27.92 24.48
C SER A 62 19.75 27.34 23.81
N LEU A 63 18.92 28.19 23.19
CA LEU A 63 17.72 27.75 22.47
C LEU A 63 18.09 26.86 21.28
N ASN A 64 19.17 27.19 20.58
CA ASN A 64 19.65 26.41 19.45
C ASN A 64 20.09 24.99 19.86
N GLU A 65 20.75 24.85 21.02
CA GLU A 65 21.08 23.53 21.58
C GLU A 65 19.83 22.72 21.93
N GLU A 66 18.81 23.35 22.52
CA GLU A 66 17.55 22.67 22.83
C GLU A 66 16.81 22.22 21.57
N LEU A 67 16.77 23.07 20.53
CA LEU A 67 16.15 22.72 19.25
C LEU A 67 16.89 21.56 18.56
N LEU A 68 18.22 21.49 18.67
CA LEU A 68 19.01 20.35 18.20
C LEU A 68 18.64 19.05 18.94
N LYS A 69 18.51 19.09 20.27
CA LYS A 69 18.08 17.95 21.08
C LYS A 69 16.67 17.47 20.70
N VAL A 70 15.73 18.40 20.48
CA VAL A 70 14.37 18.08 20.03
C VAL A 70 14.38 17.44 18.64
N ARG A 71 15.17 17.99 17.70
CA ARG A 71 15.30 17.44 16.34
C ARG A 71 15.87 16.02 16.35
N GLU A 72 16.87 15.75 17.18
CA GLU A 72 17.45 14.42 17.34
C GLU A 72 16.46 13.43 17.95
N ALA A 73 15.68 13.86 18.95
CA ALA A 73 14.62 13.04 19.53
C ALA A 73 13.51 12.68 18.53
N LEU A 74 13.11 13.64 17.67
CA LEU A 74 12.08 13.42 16.64
C LEU A 74 12.55 12.48 15.52
N ASN A 75 13.84 12.48 15.18
CA ASN A 75 14.40 11.60 14.13
C ASN A 75 14.60 10.15 14.59
N ASN A 76 14.48 9.85 15.88
CA ASN A 76 14.73 8.52 16.45
C ASN A 76 13.46 7.67 16.66
N HIS A 77 12.33 8.03 16.05
CA HIS A 77 11.15 7.16 16.09
C HIS A 77 11.38 5.91 15.22
N PRO A 78 11.21 4.69 15.76
CA PRO A 78 11.26 3.48 14.95
C PRO A 78 10.16 3.55 13.89
N ASP A 79 10.51 3.29 12.63
CA ASP A 79 9.53 3.17 11.55
C ASP A 79 8.56 2.02 11.88
N LEU A 80 7.33 2.38 12.25
CA LEU A 80 6.29 1.42 12.65
C LEU A 80 5.53 0.87 11.44
N ASP A 81 5.66 1.46 10.26
CA ASP A 81 4.93 1.03 9.07
C ASP A 81 5.17 -0.44 8.71
N PRO A 82 6.41 -0.98 8.78
CA PRO A 82 6.66 -2.41 8.59
C PRO A 82 5.92 -3.29 9.62
N TYR A 83 5.80 -2.83 10.86
CA TYR A 83 5.11 -3.57 11.93
C TYR A 83 3.60 -3.51 11.76
N VAL A 84 3.06 -2.36 11.36
CA VAL A 84 1.64 -2.19 11.03
C VAL A 84 1.27 -3.09 9.84
N LYS A 85 2.09 -3.13 8.79
CA LYS A 85 1.89 -4.04 7.64
C LYS A 85 1.89 -5.50 8.06
N LYS A 86 2.85 -5.92 8.90
CA LYS A 86 2.88 -7.28 9.46
C LYS A 86 1.64 -7.59 10.30
N LEU A 87 1.17 -6.65 11.11
CA LEU A 87 -0.02 -6.81 11.93
C LEU A 87 -1.27 -6.97 11.08
N ILE A 88 -1.42 -6.16 10.02
CA ILE A 88 -2.53 -6.27 9.05
C ILE A 88 -2.48 -7.63 8.34
N ALA A 89 -1.31 -8.05 7.86
CA ALA A 89 -1.15 -9.37 7.23
C ALA A 89 -1.51 -10.52 8.18
N CYS A 90 -1.09 -10.43 9.45
CA CYS A 90 -1.42 -11.42 10.48
C CYS A 90 -2.93 -11.45 10.77
N LYS A 91 -3.58 -10.28 10.89
CA LYS A 91 -5.03 -10.15 11.04
C LYS A 91 -5.79 -10.83 9.88
N HIS A 92 -5.34 -10.63 8.65
CA HIS A 92 -5.94 -11.31 7.49
C HIS A 92 -5.75 -12.82 7.54
N LYS A 93 -4.54 -13.31 7.85
CA LYS A 93 -4.27 -14.76 8.01
C LYS A 93 -5.20 -15.39 9.06
N VAL A 94 -5.36 -14.75 10.22
CA VAL A 94 -6.28 -15.20 11.27
C VAL A 94 -7.74 -15.18 10.77
N THR A 95 -8.13 -14.15 10.01
CA THR A 95 -9.49 -14.04 9.45
C THR A 95 -9.79 -15.19 8.49
N VAL A 96 -8.85 -15.55 7.61
CA VAL A 96 -8.98 -16.69 6.70
C VAL A 96 -9.15 -17.99 7.48
N VAL A 97 -8.31 -18.24 8.49
CA VAL A 97 -8.43 -19.44 9.34
C VAL A 97 -9.78 -19.48 10.06
N LEU A 98 -10.21 -18.35 10.63
CA LEU A 98 -11.52 -18.23 11.28
C LEU A 98 -12.67 -18.48 10.29
N ASN A 99 -12.54 -18.07 9.03
CA ASN A 99 -13.56 -18.30 8.00
C ASN A 99 -13.65 -19.80 7.66
N VAL A 100 -12.51 -20.47 7.52
CA VAL A 100 -12.44 -21.92 7.28
C VAL A 100 -13.05 -22.71 8.45
N LEU A 101 -12.74 -22.32 9.69
CA LEU A 101 -13.31 -22.95 10.88
C LEU A 101 -14.83 -22.74 10.95
N GLN A 102 -15.32 -21.54 10.67
CA GLN A 102 -16.75 -21.26 10.68
C GLN A 102 -17.49 -22.08 9.61
N ALA A 103 -16.98 -22.09 8.37
CA ALA A 103 -17.58 -22.90 7.31
C ALA A 103 -17.58 -24.40 7.65
N SER A 104 -16.58 -24.87 8.41
CA SER A 104 -16.54 -26.25 8.90
C SER A 104 -17.55 -26.49 10.02
N GLN A 105 -17.73 -25.54 10.94
CA GLN A 105 -18.74 -25.60 12.00
C GLN A 105 -20.17 -25.56 11.44
N ASP A 106 -20.42 -24.70 10.45
CA ASP A 106 -21.73 -24.59 9.80
C ASP A 106 -22.09 -25.89 9.07
N ARG A 107 -21.12 -26.49 8.35
CA ARG A 107 -21.28 -27.82 7.74
C ARG A 107 -21.56 -28.91 8.77
N LEU A 108 -20.85 -28.92 9.91
CA LEU A 108 -21.13 -29.85 11.01
C LEU A 108 -22.55 -29.66 11.56
N ASN A 109 -23.01 -28.42 11.69
CA ASN A 109 -24.36 -28.12 12.15
C ASN A 109 -25.42 -28.59 11.14
N GLU A 110 -25.18 -28.44 9.84
CA GLU A 110 -26.05 -28.98 8.80
C GLU A 110 -26.08 -30.51 8.80
N ILE A 111 -24.91 -31.16 8.85
CA ILE A 111 -24.82 -32.62 8.95
C ILE A 111 -25.58 -33.11 10.19
N ARG A 112 -25.39 -32.45 11.34
CA ARG A 112 -26.14 -32.77 12.57
C ARG A 112 -27.65 -32.60 12.38
N ARG A 113 -28.10 -31.57 11.64
CA ARG A 113 -29.52 -31.38 11.28
C ARG A 113 -30.03 -32.45 10.32
N MET A 114 -29.22 -32.87 9.34
CA MET A 114 -29.56 -33.91 8.37
C MET A 114 -29.63 -35.29 9.01
N ILE A 115 -28.67 -35.64 9.88
CA ILE A 115 -28.69 -36.88 10.67
C ILE A 115 -29.91 -36.92 11.60
N ASN A 116 -30.31 -35.78 12.16
CA ASN A 116 -31.54 -35.69 12.95
C ASN A 116 -32.82 -35.71 12.09
N LYS A 117 -32.71 -35.67 10.76
CA LYS A 117 -33.82 -35.73 9.80
C LYS A 117 -33.61 -36.91 8.85
N ASP A 118 -33.74 -38.14 9.34
CA ASP A 118 -33.82 -39.32 8.46
C ASP A 118 -35.12 -39.30 7.63
N LYS A 119 -35.03 -38.87 6.36
CA LYS A 119 -35.52 -39.56 5.14
C LYS A 119 -35.48 -38.63 3.91
N PRO A 120 -35.23 -39.19 2.71
CA PRO A 120 -34.90 -38.42 1.52
C PRO A 120 -36.18 -37.86 0.87
N THR A 121 -36.23 -36.56 0.64
CA THR A 121 -37.11 -36.01 -0.39
C THR A 121 -36.24 -35.72 -1.60
N GLN A 122 -36.33 -36.65 -2.54
CA GLN A 122 -35.77 -36.55 -3.87
C GLN A 122 -36.59 -35.54 -4.70
N ALA A 123 -35.87 -34.86 -5.58
CA ALA A 123 -36.32 -34.26 -6.84
C ALA A 123 -36.58 -32.74 -6.90
N SER A 124 -35.96 -32.22 -7.96
CA SER A 124 -36.30 -31.06 -8.77
C SER A 124 -36.05 -29.68 -8.15
N ILE A 125 -35.09 -28.97 -8.72
CA ILE A 125 -35.29 -27.74 -9.50
C ILE A 125 -33.90 -27.32 -9.97
N LEU A 126 -33.57 -27.64 -11.22
CA LEU A 126 -32.73 -26.78 -12.04
C LEU A 126 -33.27 -26.91 -13.46
N SER A 127 -33.96 -25.86 -13.91
CA SER A 127 -34.21 -25.60 -15.32
C SER A 127 -32.94 -25.86 -16.12
N GLU A 128 -33.05 -26.52 -17.28
CA GLU A 128 -31.90 -26.79 -18.14
C GLU A 128 -31.06 -25.51 -18.33
N PRO A 129 -29.76 -25.53 -17.99
CA PRO A 129 -28.90 -24.40 -18.25
C PRO A 129 -28.86 -24.16 -19.77
N ALA A 130 -28.98 -22.89 -20.18
CA ALA A 130 -28.97 -22.49 -21.58
C ALA A 130 -27.67 -22.88 -22.33
N ILE A 131 -26.63 -23.30 -21.60
CA ILE A 131 -25.33 -23.71 -22.12
C ILE A 131 -25.07 -25.15 -21.68
N LYS A 132 -24.75 -26.01 -22.65
CA LYS A 132 -24.23 -27.37 -22.42
C LYS A 132 -22.73 -27.34 -22.73
N PRO A 133 -21.87 -27.05 -21.74
CA PRO A 133 -20.43 -26.96 -21.99
C PRO A 133 -19.88 -28.35 -22.33
N GLU A 134 -19.00 -28.43 -23.32
CA GLU A 134 -18.30 -29.67 -23.67
C GLU A 134 -17.08 -29.85 -22.79
N GLN A 135 -16.33 -28.76 -22.56
CA GLN A 135 -15.10 -28.77 -21.76
C GLN A 135 -15.07 -27.63 -20.76
N SER A 136 -14.69 -27.96 -19.51
CA SER A 136 -14.52 -26.96 -18.46
C SER A 136 -13.18 -27.14 -17.74
N THR A 137 -12.69 -26.06 -17.15
CA THR A 137 -11.55 -26.14 -16.23
C THR A 137 -11.71 -25.28 -14.98
N LYS A 138 -11.27 -25.83 -13.85
CA LYS A 138 -11.09 -25.09 -12.60
C LYS A 138 -9.61 -24.83 -12.37
N VAL A 139 -9.20 -23.57 -12.38
CA VAL A 139 -7.86 -23.16 -11.96
C VAL A 139 -7.84 -23.02 -10.43
N GLY A 140 -6.79 -23.52 -9.78
CA GLY A 140 -6.67 -23.57 -8.31
C GLY A 140 -7.79 -24.42 -7.70
N SER A 141 -7.73 -25.74 -7.90
CA SER A 141 -8.81 -26.66 -7.52
C SER A 141 -8.94 -26.84 -6.01
N GLY A 142 -7.86 -26.71 -5.25
CA GLY A 142 -7.85 -26.85 -3.79
C GLY A 142 -8.39 -28.20 -3.36
N SER A 143 -9.52 -28.21 -2.64
CA SER A 143 -10.20 -29.45 -2.23
C SER A 143 -10.94 -30.16 -3.36
N GLY A 144 -11.18 -29.51 -4.50
CA GLY A 144 -11.92 -30.07 -5.63
C GLY A 144 -13.44 -29.91 -5.56
N VAL A 145 -13.99 -29.44 -4.43
CA VAL A 145 -15.46 -29.38 -4.22
C VAL A 145 -16.22 -28.64 -5.30
N VAL A 146 -15.66 -27.55 -5.84
CA VAL A 146 -16.33 -26.73 -6.87
C VAL A 146 -16.38 -27.46 -8.21
N ILE A 147 -15.25 -28.04 -8.66
CA ILE A 147 -15.21 -28.73 -9.95
C ILE A 147 -15.98 -30.04 -9.90
N THR A 148 -15.97 -30.74 -8.76
CA THR A 148 -16.79 -31.93 -8.54
C THR A 148 -18.28 -31.57 -8.59
N ALA A 149 -18.72 -30.53 -7.86
CA ALA A 149 -20.12 -30.10 -7.89
C ALA A 149 -20.55 -29.64 -9.29
N PHE A 150 -19.67 -28.95 -10.02
CA PHE A 150 -19.91 -28.56 -11.41
C PHE A 150 -20.11 -29.81 -12.30
N SER A 151 -19.23 -30.80 -12.21
CA SER A 151 -19.34 -32.02 -13.01
C SER A 151 -20.58 -32.85 -12.66
N MET A 152 -21.04 -32.84 -11.40
CA MET A 152 -22.33 -33.43 -11.01
C MET A 152 -23.53 -32.73 -11.67
N ALA A 153 -23.47 -31.39 -11.80
CA ALA A 153 -24.51 -30.60 -12.44
C ALA A 153 -24.50 -30.72 -13.97
N PHE A 154 -23.33 -31.02 -14.55
CA PHE A 154 -23.13 -31.19 -16.00
C PHE A 154 -22.45 -32.53 -16.32
N PRO A 155 -23.19 -33.66 -16.24
CA PRO A 155 -22.59 -35.00 -16.36
C PRO A 155 -21.94 -35.33 -17.71
N THR A 156 -22.28 -34.59 -18.76
CA THR A 156 -21.74 -34.77 -20.11
C THR A 156 -20.48 -33.93 -20.37
N THR A 157 -20.11 -33.03 -19.46
CA THR A 157 -18.98 -32.12 -19.62
C THR A 157 -17.68 -32.77 -19.17
N ILE A 158 -16.64 -32.69 -20.00
CA ILE A 158 -15.30 -33.09 -19.62
C ILE A 158 -14.71 -32.02 -18.70
N CYS A 159 -14.42 -32.40 -17.46
CA CYS A 159 -13.98 -31.47 -16.43
C CYS A 159 -12.49 -31.65 -16.13
N PHE A 160 -11.73 -30.59 -16.36
CA PHE A 160 -10.33 -30.48 -15.98
C PHE A 160 -10.18 -29.65 -14.71
N SER A 161 -9.07 -29.84 -14.01
CA SER A 161 -8.68 -28.93 -12.93
C SER A 161 -7.17 -28.83 -12.80
N THR A 162 -6.71 -27.66 -12.38
CA THR A 162 -5.28 -27.41 -12.16
C THR A 162 -5.04 -26.89 -10.77
N ASP A 163 -3.89 -27.24 -10.21
CA ASP A 163 -3.41 -26.65 -8.98
C ASP A 163 -1.88 -26.71 -8.94
N ILE A 164 -1.26 -25.66 -8.40
CA ILE A 164 0.19 -25.61 -8.22
C ILE A 164 0.63 -26.57 -7.09
N ASN A 165 -0.26 -26.85 -6.14
CA ASN A 165 -0.01 -27.76 -5.04
C ASN A 165 -0.44 -29.19 -5.42
N TYR A 166 0.53 -30.11 -5.50
CA TYR A 166 0.27 -31.51 -5.81
C TYR A 166 -0.73 -32.17 -4.84
N LYS A 167 -0.71 -31.79 -3.55
CA LYS A 167 -1.66 -32.35 -2.56
C LYS A 167 -3.09 -31.90 -2.86
N ALA A 168 -3.29 -30.68 -3.35
CA ALA A 168 -4.61 -30.21 -3.78
C ALA A 168 -5.11 -31.00 -5.00
N CYS A 169 -4.21 -31.35 -5.91
CA CYS A 169 -4.54 -32.22 -7.04
C CYS A 169 -5.04 -33.60 -6.58
N ASP A 170 -4.33 -34.21 -5.63
CA ASP A 170 -4.69 -35.52 -5.06
C ASP A 170 -6.00 -35.47 -4.27
N MET A 171 -6.20 -34.41 -3.49
CA MET A 171 -7.47 -34.15 -2.79
C MET A 171 -8.64 -33.94 -3.75
N THR A 172 -8.40 -33.29 -4.89
CA THR A 172 -9.43 -33.08 -5.91
C THR A 172 -9.89 -34.40 -6.53
N LYS A 173 -8.94 -35.28 -6.89
CA LYS A 173 -9.25 -36.64 -7.37
C LYS A 173 -10.01 -37.45 -6.33
N SER A 174 -9.56 -37.42 -5.08
CA SER A 174 -10.24 -38.11 -3.97
C SER A 174 -11.68 -37.61 -3.77
N THR A 175 -11.89 -36.29 -3.83
CA THR A 175 -13.23 -35.69 -3.73
C THR A 175 -14.13 -36.10 -4.90
N ALA A 176 -13.61 -36.13 -6.13
CA ALA A 176 -14.36 -36.58 -7.30
C ALA A 176 -14.77 -38.06 -7.18
N ILE A 177 -13.83 -38.95 -6.84
CA ILE A 177 -14.06 -40.39 -6.65
C ILE A 177 -15.13 -40.63 -5.57
N ASN A 178 -15.04 -39.94 -4.43
CA ASN A 178 -16.01 -40.08 -3.34
C ASN A 178 -17.43 -39.60 -3.71
N ASN A 179 -17.57 -38.82 -4.79
CA ASN A 179 -18.86 -38.37 -5.31
C ASN A 179 -19.27 -39.11 -6.60
N ASN A 180 -18.55 -40.17 -6.98
CA ASN A 180 -18.79 -40.97 -8.20
C ASN A 180 -18.65 -40.17 -9.50
N ILE A 181 -17.72 -39.23 -9.54
CA ILE A 181 -17.44 -38.36 -10.68
C ILE A 181 -15.98 -38.51 -11.10
N SER A 182 -15.68 -38.29 -12.38
CA SER A 182 -14.32 -38.20 -12.91
C SER A 182 -13.94 -36.74 -13.18
N VAL A 183 -12.76 -36.32 -12.71
CA VAL A 183 -12.17 -35.00 -12.99
C VAL A 183 -10.70 -35.19 -13.33
N GLU A 184 -10.28 -34.70 -14.49
CA GLU A 184 -8.90 -34.76 -14.94
C GLU A 184 -8.08 -33.66 -14.27
N THR A 185 -7.24 -34.05 -13.30
CA THR A 185 -6.47 -33.09 -12.50
C THR A 185 -5.00 -33.06 -12.91
N VAL A 186 -4.47 -31.87 -13.14
CA VAL A 186 -3.10 -31.64 -13.59
C VAL A 186 -2.37 -30.70 -12.64
N ASN A 187 -1.22 -31.13 -12.10
CA ASN A 187 -0.37 -30.26 -11.30
C ASN A 187 0.40 -29.31 -12.21
N MET A 188 0.02 -28.03 -12.22
CA MET A 188 0.66 -27.01 -13.05
C MET A 188 0.47 -25.61 -12.45
N ASP A 189 1.29 -24.68 -12.91
CA ASP A 189 1.10 -23.26 -12.62
C ASP A 189 -0.02 -22.68 -13.50
N LEU A 190 -1.11 -22.25 -12.85
CA LEU A 190 -2.31 -21.70 -13.48
C LEU A 190 -2.86 -22.61 -14.58
N ALA A 191 -2.79 -22.16 -15.83
CA ALA A 191 -3.24 -22.86 -17.02
C ALA A 191 -2.11 -22.93 -18.07
N SER A 192 -0.85 -22.87 -17.62
CA SER A 192 0.34 -22.65 -18.45
C SER A 192 0.53 -23.62 -19.62
N SER A 193 0.06 -24.86 -19.47
CA SER A 193 0.19 -25.89 -20.50
C SER A 193 -1.02 -26.00 -21.43
N PHE A 194 -2.09 -25.26 -21.18
CA PHE A 194 -3.28 -25.26 -22.04
C PHE A 194 -3.17 -24.21 -23.14
N ILE A 195 -3.58 -24.59 -24.35
CA ILE A 195 -3.58 -23.74 -25.55
C ILE A 195 -4.77 -24.08 -26.45
N GLY A 196 -5.13 -23.17 -27.36
CA GLY A 196 -5.99 -23.47 -28.49
C GLY A 196 -7.48 -23.40 -28.19
N ASN A 197 -7.92 -22.45 -27.36
CA ASN A 197 -9.34 -22.14 -27.08
C ASN A 197 -10.16 -23.41 -26.80
N LYS A 198 -9.82 -24.10 -25.70
CA LYS A 198 -10.36 -25.44 -25.40
C LYS A 198 -11.56 -25.45 -24.47
N PHE A 199 -11.73 -24.41 -23.65
CA PHE A 199 -12.68 -24.45 -22.56
C PHE A 199 -13.87 -23.53 -22.81
N ASP A 200 -15.06 -24.08 -22.64
CA ASP A 200 -16.31 -23.33 -22.64
C ASP A 200 -16.55 -22.65 -21.30
N ILE A 201 -16.06 -23.25 -20.22
CA ILE A 201 -16.18 -22.70 -18.87
C ILE A 201 -14.82 -22.73 -18.18
N ILE A 202 -14.38 -21.57 -17.70
CA ILE A 202 -13.23 -21.45 -16.81
C ILE A 202 -13.70 -20.90 -15.47
N ILE A 203 -13.29 -21.52 -14.37
CA ILE A 203 -13.62 -21.06 -13.02
C ILE A 203 -12.31 -20.79 -12.28
N PHE A 204 -12.19 -19.62 -11.64
CA PHE A 204 -11.04 -19.31 -10.79
C PHE A 204 -11.47 -18.69 -9.45
N ASN A 205 -10.96 -19.28 -8.38
CA ASN A 205 -11.07 -18.75 -7.02
C ASN A 205 -9.62 -18.49 -6.58
N PRO A 206 -9.07 -17.29 -6.87
CA PRO A 206 -7.66 -17.00 -6.71
C PRO A 206 -7.24 -16.94 -5.25
N PRO A 207 -5.93 -16.95 -4.96
CA PRO A 207 -5.42 -16.33 -3.75
C PRO A 207 -5.63 -14.82 -3.82
N TYR A 208 -6.71 -14.31 -3.21
CA TYR A 208 -7.13 -12.91 -3.30
C TYR A 208 -6.70 -12.01 -2.13
N VAL A 209 -6.00 -12.55 -1.13
CA VAL A 209 -5.60 -11.76 0.05
C VAL A 209 -4.43 -10.85 -0.30
N VAL A 210 -4.52 -9.58 0.06
CA VAL A 210 -3.44 -8.60 -0.11
C VAL A 210 -2.26 -8.97 0.79
N THR A 211 -1.10 -9.21 0.17
CA THR A 211 0.16 -9.55 0.85
C THR A 211 1.32 -8.79 0.21
N GLU A 212 2.52 -8.89 0.78
CA GLU A 212 3.73 -8.50 0.06
C GLU A 212 3.99 -9.47 -1.10
N SER A 213 4.61 -8.99 -2.19
CA SER A 213 4.91 -9.82 -3.38
C SER A 213 5.79 -11.03 -3.06
N LYS A 214 6.71 -10.88 -2.08
CA LYS A 214 7.58 -11.98 -1.61
C LYS A 214 6.83 -13.13 -0.93
N GLU A 215 5.60 -12.89 -0.47
CA GLU A 215 4.73 -13.93 0.11
C GLU A 215 3.91 -14.65 -0.97
N CYS A 216 3.94 -14.17 -2.21
CA CYS A 216 3.21 -14.72 -3.34
C CYS A 216 4.08 -15.71 -4.14
N GLY A 217 3.46 -16.65 -4.87
CA GLY A 217 4.16 -17.58 -5.76
C GLY A 217 4.74 -18.84 -5.10
N GLY A 218 4.45 -19.09 -3.82
CA GLY A 218 4.72 -20.37 -3.18
C GLY A 218 3.86 -21.51 -3.75
N CYS A 219 4.21 -22.76 -3.42
CA CYS A 219 3.43 -23.96 -3.78
C CYS A 219 2.81 -24.69 -2.57
N ASP A 220 3.04 -24.15 -1.36
CA ASP A 220 2.52 -24.70 -0.12
C ASP A 220 1.12 -24.16 0.19
N ILE A 221 0.69 -24.25 1.45
CA ILE A 221 -0.64 -23.76 1.84
C ILE A 221 -0.78 -22.23 1.65
N THR A 222 0.32 -21.47 1.64
CA THR A 222 0.27 -20.01 1.45
C THR A 222 -0.25 -19.62 0.07
N ALA A 223 -0.05 -20.49 -0.93
CA ALA A 223 -0.57 -20.34 -2.29
C ALA A 223 -2.10 -20.29 -2.36
N SER A 224 -2.79 -20.72 -1.30
CA SER A 224 -4.26 -20.68 -1.24
C SER A 224 -4.84 -19.30 -0.94
N TRP A 225 -4.03 -18.36 -0.41
CA TRP A 225 -4.52 -17.02 -0.07
C TRP A 225 -3.62 -15.86 -0.52
N ALA A 226 -2.29 -16.04 -0.59
CA ALA A 226 -1.35 -14.94 -0.80
C ALA A 226 -1.38 -14.42 -2.25
N GLY A 227 -2.10 -13.31 -2.46
CA GLY A 227 -2.32 -12.71 -3.78
C GLY A 227 -1.35 -11.60 -4.15
N GLY A 228 -0.42 -11.23 -3.27
CA GLY A 228 0.54 -10.15 -3.51
C GLY A 228 -0.11 -8.76 -3.48
N VAL A 229 0.49 -7.81 -4.20
CA VAL A 229 0.03 -6.42 -4.27
C VAL A 229 -1.40 -6.38 -4.81
N LYS A 230 -2.29 -5.66 -4.10
CA LYS A 230 -3.75 -5.61 -4.35
C LYS A 230 -4.44 -7.00 -4.31
N GLY A 231 -3.73 -8.07 -3.90
CA GLY A 231 -4.26 -9.43 -3.90
C GLY A 231 -4.53 -9.98 -5.31
N ARG A 232 -3.77 -9.53 -6.32
CA ARG A 232 -4.05 -9.85 -7.73
C ARG A 232 -2.86 -10.32 -8.57
N GLU A 233 -1.65 -10.43 -8.04
CA GLU A 233 -0.49 -10.81 -8.87
C GLU A 233 -0.71 -12.15 -9.61
N ILE A 234 -1.35 -13.12 -8.94
CA ILE A 234 -1.71 -14.41 -9.55
C ILE A 234 -2.92 -14.27 -10.49
N THR A 235 -3.91 -13.46 -10.09
CA THR A 235 -5.09 -13.18 -10.91
C THR A 235 -4.71 -12.56 -12.24
N ASP A 236 -3.93 -11.48 -12.22
CA ASP A 236 -3.52 -10.72 -13.39
C ASP A 236 -2.74 -11.61 -14.38
N ARG A 237 -1.88 -12.52 -13.87
CA ARG A 237 -1.21 -13.54 -14.70
C ARG A 237 -2.18 -14.47 -15.41
N LEU A 238 -3.26 -14.90 -14.76
CA LEU A 238 -4.27 -15.75 -15.40
C LEU A 238 -5.08 -14.96 -16.43
N LEU A 239 -5.41 -13.68 -16.17
CA LEU A 239 -6.17 -12.85 -17.11
C LEU A 239 -5.50 -12.79 -18.49
N ASP A 240 -4.17 -12.71 -18.53
CA ASP A 240 -3.38 -12.72 -19.78
C ASP A 240 -3.43 -14.07 -20.53
N MET A 241 -3.80 -15.15 -19.85
CA MET A 241 -3.96 -16.48 -20.43
C MET A 241 -5.37 -16.71 -20.97
N ILE A 242 -6.41 -16.11 -20.37
CA ILE A 242 -7.82 -16.35 -20.71
C ILE A 242 -8.09 -16.29 -22.23
N PRO A 243 -7.63 -15.27 -22.98
CA PRO A 243 -7.92 -15.16 -24.42
C PRO A 243 -7.34 -16.31 -25.27
N LYS A 244 -6.40 -17.10 -24.74
CA LYS A 244 -5.71 -18.19 -25.46
C LYS A 244 -6.33 -19.57 -25.19
N ILE A 245 -7.15 -19.67 -24.14
CA ILE A 245 -7.64 -20.95 -23.62
C ILE A 245 -9.17 -21.03 -23.55
N LEU A 246 -9.86 -19.89 -23.52
CA LEU A 246 -11.32 -19.82 -23.53
C LEU A 246 -11.85 -19.81 -24.97
N THR A 247 -12.92 -20.54 -25.23
CA THR A 247 -13.64 -20.51 -26.52
C THR A 247 -14.29 -19.14 -26.74
N ASP A 248 -14.69 -18.83 -27.97
CA ASP A 248 -15.33 -17.54 -28.29
C ASP A 248 -16.69 -17.36 -27.61
N GLU A 249 -17.44 -18.45 -27.45
CA GLU A 249 -18.70 -18.51 -26.68
C GLU A 249 -18.48 -18.87 -25.21
N GLY A 250 -17.21 -18.97 -24.79
CA GLY A 250 -16.84 -19.41 -23.47
C GLY A 250 -17.05 -18.34 -22.40
N ILE A 251 -17.26 -18.80 -21.17
CA ILE A 251 -17.49 -17.96 -20.00
C ILE A 251 -16.39 -18.20 -18.96
N PHE A 252 -15.82 -17.12 -18.46
CA PHE A 252 -14.88 -17.14 -17.35
C PHE A 252 -15.51 -16.57 -16.07
N TYR A 253 -15.55 -17.39 -15.01
CA TYR A 253 -15.99 -16.99 -13.68
C TYR A 253 -14.81 -16.74 -12.75
N LEU A 254 -14.79 -15.58 -12.11
CA LEU A 254 -13.73 -15.15 -11.20
C LEU A 254 -14.30 -14.66 -9.87
N LEU A 255 -13.83 -15.21 -8.76
CA LEU A 255 -14.09 -14.65 -7.43
C LEU A 255 -13.11 -13.51 -7.14
N LEU A 256 -13.62 -12.39 -6.63
CA LEU A 256 -12.83 -11.26 -6.10
C LEU A 256 -13.42 -10.78 -4.77
N ILE A 257 -12.61 -10.02 -4.02
CA ILE A 257 -13.06 -9.13 -2.94
C ILE A 257 -12.90 -7.66 -3.37
N GLU A 258 -13.54 -6.74 -2.64
CA GLU A 258 -13.44 -5.29 -2.95
C GLU A 258 -12.00 -4.77 -2.92
N GLU A 259 -11.16 -5.30 -2.04
CA GLU A 259 -9.73 -4.99 -1.94
C GLU A 259 -8.95 -5.36 -3.21
N ASN A 260 -9.49 -6.26 -4.03
CA ASN A 260 -8.94 -6.57 -5.35
C ASN A 260 -9.33 -5.55 -6.42
N ILE A 261 -10.00 -4.45 -6.08
CA ILE A 261 -10.38 -3.37 -7.02
C ILE A 261 -11.01 -3.93 -8.31
N PRO A 262 -12.21 -4.56 -8.24
CA PRO A 262 -12.83 -5.28 -9.36
C PRO A 262 -12.93 -4.48 -10.67
N ASN A 263 -13.10 -3.15 -10.59
CA ASN A 263 -13.15 -2.26 -11.76
C ASN A 263 -11.85 -2.28 -12.59
N GLU A 264 -10.69 -2.42 -11.96
CA GLU A 264 -9.42 -2.55 -12.68
C GLU A 264 -9.37 -3.88 -13.45
N VAL A 265 -9.83 -4.98 -12.83
CA VAL A 265 -9.91 -6.30 -13.45
C VAL A 265 -10.86 -6.30 -14.65
N ILE A 266 -12.03 -5.66 -14.51
CA ILE A 266 -12.98 -5.46 -15.61
C ILE A 266 -12.32 -4.70 -16.75
N THR A 267 -11.58 -3.64 -16.44
CA THR A 267 -10.87 -2.83 -17.44
C THR A 267 -9.80 -3.64 -18.19
N ILE A 268 -9.08 -4.54 -17.50
CA ILE A 268 -8.11 -5.44 -18.13
C ILE A 268 -8.82 -6.37 -19.13
N MET A 269 -9.87 -7.05 -18.70
CA MET A 269 -10.60 -8.00 -19.55
C MET A 269 -11.33 -7.32 -20.71
N LEU A 270 -11.80 -6.07 -20.52
CA LEU A 270 -12.39 -5.27 -21.59
C LEU A 270 -11.39 -4.99 -22.72
N LYS A 271 -10.10 -4.79 -22.42
CA LYS A 271 -9.05 -4.62 -23.45
C LYS A 271 -8.88 -5.88 -24.32
N TYR A 272 -9.19 -7.05 -23.77
CA TYR A 272 -9.22 -8.31 -24.50
C TYR A 272 -10.57 -8.58 -25.19
N GLY A 273 -11.51 -7.63 -25.14
CA GLY A 273 -12.82 -7.71 -25.81
C GLY A 273 -13.90 -8.42 -25.00
N TYR A 274 -13.69 -8.68 -23.70
CA TYR A 274 -14.69 -9.31 -22.84
C TYR A 274 -15.61 -8.29 -22.19
N LYS A 275 -16.91 -8.58 -22.23
CA LYS A 275 -17.93 -7.98 -21.37
C LYS A 275 -17.87 -8.62 -19.99
N SER A 276 -18.40 -7.93 -18.99
CA SER A 276 -18.42 -8.42 -17.60
C SER A 276 -19.76 -8.20 -16.93
N GLU A 277 -20.15 -9.11 -16.06
CA GLU A 277 -21.35 -9.03 -15.22
C GLU A 277 -21.04 -9.53 -13.80
N ILE A 278 -21.57 -8.87 -12.77
CA ILE A 278 -21.54 -9.39 -11.40
C ILE A 278 -22.72 -10.34 -11.24
N VAL A 279 -22.46 -11.64 -11.18
CA VAL A 279 -23.52 -12.66 -11.05
C VAL A 279 -23.92 -12.91 -9.59
N MET A 280 -23.03 -12.62 -8.64
CA MET A 280 -23.31 -12.75 -7.23
C MET A 280 -22.44 -11.80 -6.42
N ARG A 281 -23.03 -11.23 -5.36
CA ARG A 281 -22.31 -10.48 -4.33
C ARG A 281 -22.76 -10.97 -2.96
N ARG A 282 -21.82 -11.20 -2.05
CA ARG A 282 -22.10 -11.67 -0.70
C ARG A 282 -21.11 -11.06 0.28
N ARG A 283 -21.63 -10.48 1.36
CA ARG A 283 -20.80 -10.11 2.52
C ARG A 283 -20.62 -11.33 3.43
N VAL A 284 -19.36 -11.66 3.72
CA VAL A 284 -18.99 -12.69 4.69
C VAL A 284 -18.06 -12.05 5.72
N ARG A 285 -18.58 -11.80 6.93
CA ARG A 285 -17.89 -11.04 7.98
C ARG A 285 -17.39 -9.68 7.47
N ASN A 286 -16.07 -9.53 7.29
CA ASN A 286 -15.42 -8.28 6.87
C ASN A 286 -15.07 -8.29 5.37
N GLU A 287 -15.40 -9.35 4.63
CA GLU A 287 -15.09 -9.47 3.20
C GLU A 287 -16.37 -9.29 2.38
N ASP A 288 -16.34 -8.40 1.40
CA ASP A 288 -17.36 -8.31 0.35
C ASP A 288 -16.89 -9.15 -0.85
N GLN A 289 -17.42 -10.37 -0.96
CA GLN A 289 -17.07 -11.29 -2.04
C GLN A 289 -17.98 -11.07 -3.25
N LEU A 290 -17.38 -11.03 -4.44
CA LEU A 290 -18.05 -10.87 -5.72
C LEU A 290 -17.65 -12.00 -6.66
N VAL A 291 -18.62 -12.55 -7.38
CA VAL A 291 -18.36 -13.44 -8.51
C VAL A 291 -18.62 -12.65 -9.79
N LEU A 292 -17.56 -12.43 -10.56
CA LEU A 292 -17.60 -11.83 -11.88
C LEU A 292 -17.71 -12.91 -12.94
N LYS A 293 -18.51 -12.64 -13.97
CA LYS A 293 -18.66 -13.42 -15.20
C LYS A 293 -18.11 -12.60 -16.35
N PHE A 294 -17.16 -13.15 -17.11
CA PHE A 294 -16.60 -12.56 -18.32
C PHE A 294 -17.00 -13.40 -19.56
N TYR A 295 -17.41 -12.73 -20.63
CA TYR A 295 -17.90 -13.35 -21.87
C TYR A 295 -17.78 -12.37 -23.06
N LYS A 296 -17.75 -12.86 -24.31
CA LYS A 296 -17.73 -11.98 -25.51
C LYS A 296 -19.15 -11.74 -26.06
N ASN A 297 -19.94 -12.80 -26.19
CA ASN A 297 -21.27 -12.78 -26.80
C ASN A 297 -22.38 -12.95 -25.75
#